data_AF-A0A930ETU7-F1
#
_entry.id   AF-A0A930ETU7-F1
#
_cell.length_a   1.000
_cell.length_b   1.000
_cell.length_c   1.000
_cell.angle_alpha   90.00
_cell.angle_beta   90.00
_cell.angle_gamma   90.00
#
_symmetry.space_group_name_H-M   'P 1'
#
loop_
_entity.id
_entity.type
_entity.pdbx_description
1 polymer ?
#
loop_
_entity_poly.entity_id
_entity_poly.type
_entity_poly.pdbx_seq_one_letter_code
_entity_poly.pdbx_strand_id
1 'polypeptide(L)'
;MTLNIKKFVSSSLLACSLATLCVSCDKWIDDAKTPQNTLRRDQINEPSMLGMVSITKNKRVVTGIELKNGPLTAYLQTLVGEANAETSLALGAMTDELSLTPRTNIQLYRELKLDILQINGSSSSRVWDKLHNLRARAQEILEVQAAITGNDEKTAIIKAYGKFIGNLYLGYSYHLLANTFSSDVNKEASIRISGQMKSHSELRAEALKCYTEALKEAQSADFKKVTKGVITSEQAIRQAYGLILKLKLHEGKYDEVASLWSKVYKDKEVYSINYSEQGATNGIYTVIGVPNLRDAQIDPKLRDALRNMAEKKKLPVLESKDKFLYTTSVAKYSPIVLIDDMELQLIKAELIVRGNMDGDALAAVNDVIRRYDAASVETESPTLETISHLRRVYLSFRGERTMDFRRGFVTDPAKKQEWEKRRVHYLPMPELEYNN
;
A
#
# COMPACT_ATOMS: atom_id res chain seq x y z
N MET A 1 -58.96 33.97 -9.95
CA MET A 1 -58.73 35.31 -10.52
C MET A 1 -58.11 36.18 -9.43
N THR A 2 -56.78 36.27 -9.36
CA THR A 2 -55.93 37.29 -10.01
C THR A 2 -56.13 38.72 -9.49
N LEU A 3 -55.04 39.21 -8.88
CA LEU A 3 -54.48 40.57 -8.99
C LEU A 3 -55.29 41.74 -8.37
N ASN A 4 -54.72 42.82 -7.82
CA ASN A 4 -53.39 43.26 -7.41
C ASN A 4 -53.53 44.75 -7.02
N ILE A 5 -52.44 45.35 -6.50
CA ILE A 5 -52.05 46.78 -6.65
C ILE A 5 -52.67 47.76 -5.63
N LYS A 6 -51.93 48.12 -4.56
CA LYS A 6 -50.95 49.26 -4.43
C LYS A 6 -51.69 50.59 -4.19
N LYS A 7 -51.24 51.57 -3.38
CA LYS A 7 -49.94 51.92 -2.79
C LYS A 7 -50.19 53.14 -1.86
N PHE A 8 -49.42 53.25 -0.76
CA PHE A 8 -48.71 54.46 -0.25
C PHE A 8 -49.53 55.78 -0.03
N VAL A 9 -49.36 56.57 1.04
CA VAL A 9 -48.21 57.44 1.35
C VAL A 9 -48.40 58.11 2.75
N SER A 10 -47.33 58.16 3.56
CA SER A 10 -46.92 59.20 4.55
C SER A 10 -47.80 59.58 5.75
N SER A 11 -47.32 60.05 6.90
CA SER A 11 -45.98 60.18 7.53
C SER A 11 -46.18 60.73 8.96
N SER A 12 -45.17 60.51 9.81
CA SER A 12 -44.71 61.38 10.92
C SER A 12 -45.15 61.06 12.36
N LEU A 13 -44.11 60.88 13.21
CA LEU A 13 -44.03 60.87 14.69
C LEU A 13 -44.10 59.52 15.43
N LEU A 14 -42.99 58.77 15.40
CA LEU A 14 -42.18 58.56 16.62
C LEU A 14 -40.75 58.11 16.23
N ALA A 15 -39.87 59.09 16.04
CA ALA A 15 -38.44 58.90 15.88
C ALA A 15 -37.77 59.12 17.23
N CYS A 16 -37.39 58.03 17.91
CA CYS A 16 -36.35 57.97 18.93
C CYS A 16 -36.20 56.50 19.34
N SER A 17 -34.98 55.96 19.23
CA SER A 17 -34.49 54.68 19.81
C SER A 17 -34.15 53.50 18.88
N LEU A 18 -33.53 53.71 17.70
CA LEU A 18 -32.65 52.68 17.11
C LEU A 18 -31.58 53.30 16.19
N ALA A 19 -30.84 54.27 16.73
CA ALA A 19 -29.59 54.78 16.16
C ALA A 19 -28.38 54.13 16.85
N THR A 20 -28.34 52.79 16.86
CA THR A 20 -27.18 51.98 17.28
C THR A 20 -26.87 50.84 16.31
N LEU A 21 -27.44 50.88 15.10
CA LEU A 21 -26.94 50.11 13.97
C LEU A 21 -25.96 51.03 13.22
N CYS A 22 -24.71 50.59 13.08
CA CYS A 22 -23.57 51.28 12.48
C CYS A 22 -22.61 52.01 13.44
N VAL A 23 -22.07 51.33 14.45
CA VAL A 23 -20.65 51.50 14.84
C VAL A 23 -20.08 50.17 15.38
N SER A 24 -18.91 49.79 14.85
CA SER A 24 -18.04 48.67 15.26
C SER A 24 -18.34 47.26 14.74
N CYS A 25 -18.30 47.11 13.42
CA CYS A 25 -17.65 45.96 12.81
C CYS A 25 -16.13 46.03 13.08
N ASP A 26 -15.67 45.77 14.31
CA ASP A 26 -14.21 45.76 14.60
C ASP A 26 -13.81 44.78 15.73
N LYS A 27 -14.63 43.74 15.98
CA LYS A 27 -14.26 42.67 16.94
C LYS A 27 -14.26 41.26 16.36
N TRP A 28 -14.45 41.11 15.05
CA TRP A 28 -14.30 39.83 14.35
C TRP A 28 -12.96 39.68 13.63
N ILE A 29 -12.15 40.73 13.57
CA ILE A 29 -10.85 40.73 12.89
C ILE A 29 -9.68 40.81 13.89
N ASP A 30 -9.84 41.45 15.05
CA ASP A 30 -8.74 41.63 16.02
C ASP A 30 -8.59 40.53 17.09
N ASP A 31 -9.46 39.51 17.07
CA ASP A 31 -9.30 38.28 17.88
C ASP A 31 -9.15 37.02 17.00
N ALA A 32 -8.85 37.21 15.72
CA ALA A 32 -8.34 36.14 14.89
C ALA A 32 -6.95 35.79 15.40
N LYS A 33 -6.85 34.85 16.36
CA LYS A 33 -5.62 34.12 16.61
C LYS A 33 -5.12 33.70 15.23
N THR A 34 -3.97 34.24 14.83
CA THR A 34 -3.24 33.80 13.66
C THR A 34 -3.28 32.27 13.73
N PRO A 35 -3.75 31.54 12.70
CA PRO A 35 -3.75 30.10 12.74
C PRO A 35 -2.34 29.68 13.12
N GLN A 36 -2.18 29.12 14.32
CA GLN A 36 -0.91 28.53 14.65
C GLN A 36 -0.83 27.33 13.72
N ASN A 37 -0.01 27.45 12.67
CA ASN A 37 0.29 26.39 11.71
C ASN A 37 1.06 25.22 12.37
N THR A 38 1.19 25.25 13.70
CA THR A 38 1.75 24.21 14.55
C THR A 38 0.66 23.67 15.45
N LEU A 39 0.20 22.45 15.14
CA LEU A 39 -0.62 21.66 16.05
C LEU A 39 0.18 21.42 17.34
N ARG A 40 -0.43 21.69 18.49
CA ARG A 40 0.19 21.34 19.78
C ARG A 40 0.06 19.84 20.04
N ARG A 41 0.95 19.26 20.86
CA ARG A 41 0.93 17.81 21.18
C ARG A 41 -0.39 17.35 21.79
N ASP A 42 -1.06 18.19 22.59
CA ASP A 42 -2.40 17.92 23.13
C ASP A 42 -3.44 17.72 22.02
N GLN A 43 -3.35 18.48 20.92
CA GLN A 43 -4.28 18.40 19.78
C GLN A 43 -4.01 17.18 18.89
N ILE A 44 -2.78 16.68 18.86
CA ILE A 44 -2.40 15.47 18.13
C ILE A 44 -2.83 14.19 18.89
N ASN A 45 -2.90 14.27 20.22
CA ASN A 45 -3.23 13.13 21.08
C ASN A 45 -4.75 12.90 21.27
N GLU A 46 -5.60 13.60 20.53
CA GLU A 46 -7.04 13.38 20.59
C GLU A 46 -7.44 12.07 19.87
N PRO A 47 -8.44 11.31 20.39
CA PRO A 47 -8.95 10.11 19.70
C PRO A 47 -9.37 10.35 18.25
N SER A 48 -9.90 11.54 17.96
CA SER A 48 -10.31 11.99 16.62
C SER A 48 -9.18 11.93 15.59
N MET A 49 -7.93 12.06 16.03
CA MET A 49 -6.75 11.98 15.16
C MET A 49 -6.52 10.56 14.63
N LEU A 50 -6.95 9.55 15.38
CA LEU A 50 -6.85 8.14 14.99
C LEU A 50 -8.10 7.65 14.28
N GLY A 51 -9.29 8.01 14.78
CA GLY A 51 -10.55 7.53 14.21
C GLY A 51 -11.78 8.21 14.78
N MET A 52 -12.90 8.01 14.10
CA MET A 52 -14.21 8.45 14.54
C MET A 52 -15.17 7.26 14.60
N VAL A 53 -15.90 7.13 15.71
CA VAL A 53 -16.87 6.05 15.92
C VAL A 53 -18.30 6.62 16.00
N SER A 54 -19.14 6.16 15.08
CA SER A 54 -20.58 6.48 15.03
C SER A 54 -21.40 5.27 15.43
N ILE A 55 -22.27 5.43 16.44
CA ILE A 55 -23.15 4.36 16.94
C ILE A 55 -24.56 4.62 16.42
N THR A 56 -25.07 3.71 15.61
CA THR A 56 -26.45 3.76 15.08
C THR A 56 -27.37 2.96 15.99
N LYS A 57 -28.53 3.53 16.34
CA LYS A 57 -29.54 2.87 17.17
C LYS A 57 -30.91 2.87 16.48
N ASN A 58 -31.63 1.75 16.53
CA ASN A 58 -33.05 1.65 16.18
C ASN A 58 -33.84 1.25 17.43
N LYS A 59 -34.84 2.04 17.83
CA LYS A 59 -35.65 1.80 19.05
C LYS A 59 -34.79 1.45 20.29
N ARG A 60 -33.69 2.19 20.49
CA ARG A 60 -32.69 2.00 21.58
C ARG A 60 -31.80 0.75 21.46
N VAL A 61 -31.99 -0.11 20.47
CA VAL A 61 -31.09 -1.22 20.15
C VAL A 61 -29.96 -0.71 19.27
N VAL A 62 -28.70 -1.01 19.61
CA VAL A 62 -27.55 -0.72 18.75
C VAL A 62 -27.65 -1.59 17.51
N THR A 63 -27.75 -0.97 16.34
CA THR A 63 -27.88 -1.67 15.05
C THR A 63 -26.60 -1.60 14.22
N GLY A 64 -25.61 -0.83 14.65
CA GLY A 64 -24.31 -0.82 14.01
C GLY A 64 -23.35 0.19 14.61
N ILE A 65 -22.07 -0.13 14.56
CA ILE A 65 -20.97 0.73 14.97
C ILE A 65 -20.07 0.92 13.75
N GLU A 66 -19.99 2.17 13.31
CA GLU A 66 -19.23 2.57 12.13
C GLU A 66 -17.93 3.26 12.53
N LEU A 67 -16.82 2.75 12.00
CA LEU A 67 -15.49 3.31 12.18
C LEU A 67 -15.05 4.08 10.93
N LYS A 68 -14.56 5.30 11.11
CA LYS A 68 -13.90 6.09 10.05
C LYS A 68 -12.47 6.44 10.44
N ASN A 69 -11.60 6.58 9.44
CA ASN A 69 -10.24 7.05 9.64
C ASN A 69 -10.25 8.47 10.21
N GLY A 70 -9.37 8.70 11.18
CA GLY A 70 -8.93 10.03 11.55
C GLY A 70 -7.81 10.53 10.63
N PRO A 71 -7.42 11.81 10.74
CA PRO A 71 -6.36 12.39 9.92
C PRO A 71 -5.03 11.60 9.91
N LEU A 72 -4.55 11.11 11.06
CA LEU A 72 -3.26 10.42 11.11
C LEU A 72 -3.33 9.04 10.45
N THR A 73 -4.41 8.29 10.66
CA THR A 73 -4.58 6.96 10.06
C THR A 73 -4.85 7.06 8.56
N ALA A 74 -5.60 8.08 8.12
CA ALA A 74 -5.77 8.39 6.72
C ALA A 74 -4.41 8.73 6.06
N TYR A 75 -3.60 9.60 6.67
CA TYR A 75 -2.29 9.95 6.13
C TYR A 75 -1.33 8.75 6.09
N LEU A 76 -1.32 7.92 7.13
CA LEU A 76 -0.53 6.69 7.16
C LEU A 76 -0.84 5.77 5.96
N GLN A 77 -2.13 5.59 5.64
CA GLN A 77 -2.56 4.79 4.49
C GLN A 77 -2.10 5.37 3.14
N THR A 78 -2.06 6.70 2.99
CA THR A 78 -1.45 7.36 1.83
C THR A 78 0.04 7.04 1.74
N LEU A 79 0.78 7.13 2.86
CA LEU A 79 2.21 6.83 2.91
C LEU A 79 2.52 5.36 2.58
N VAL A 80 1.63 4.43 2.96
CA VAL A 80 1.74 3.02 2.56
C VAL A 80 1.70 2.89 1.03
N GLY A 81 0.75 3.57 0.39
CA GLY A 81 0.63 3.60 -1.07
C GLY A 81 1.89 4.17 -1.74
N GLU A 82 2.35 5.34 -1.28
CA GLU A 82 3.54 6.02 -1.82
C GLU A 82 4.82 5.18 -1.67
N ALA A 83 5.07 4.66 -0.47
CA ALA A 83 6.25 3.84 -0.20
C ALA A 83 6.21 2.54 -1.02
N ASN A 84 5.04 1.90 -1.12
CA ASN A 84 4.89 0.68 -1.90
C ASN A 84 5.09 0.93 -3.41
N ALA A 85 4.56 2.02 -3.95
CA ALA A 85 4.74 2.40 -5.34
C ALA A 85 6.23 2.63 -5.68
N GLU A 86 6.90 3.43 -4.86
CA GLU A 86 8.32 3.75 -5.04
C GLU A 86 9.20 2.50 -4.95
N THR A 87 8.99 1.66 -3.93
CA THR A 87 9.70 0.39 -3.77
C THR A 87 9.40 -0.56 -4.93
N SER A 88 8.15 -0.69 -5.36
CA SER A 88 7.77 -1.59 -6.46
C SER A 88 8.43 -1.21 -7.77
N LEU A 89 8.53 0.08 -8.08
CA LEU A 89 9.22 0.58 -9.28
C LEU A 89 10.73 0.34 -9.20
N ALA A 90 11.37 0.63 -8.06
CA ALA A 90 12.79 0.39 -7.88
C ALA A 90 13.13 -1.11 -8.01
N LEU A 91 12.31 -1.98 -7.40
CA LEU A 91 12.46 -3.44 -7.53
C LEU A 91 12.14 -3.90 -8.97
N GLY A 92 11.13 -3.36 -9.64
CA GLY A 92 10.84 -3.67 -11.05
C GLY A 92 11.95 -3.21 -12.01
N ALA A 93 12.67 -2.14 -11.68
CA ALA A 93 13.85 -1.70 -12.42
C ALA A 93 15.04 -2.66 -12.27
N MET A 94 15.04 -3.54 -11.26
CA MET A 94 16.03 -4.61 -11.12
C MET A 94 15.71 -5.85 -11.97
N THR A 95 14.50 -5.96 -12.50
CA THR A 95 14.00 -7.20 -13.12
C THR A 95 13.56 -7.00 -14.56
N ASP A 96 13.05 -8.04 -15.21
CA ASP A 96 12.55 -8.00 -16.58
C ASP A 96 11.13 -7.41 -16.72
N GLU A 97 10.78 -6.45 -15.85
CA GLU A 97 9.50 -5.71 -15.89
C GLU A 97 9.63 -4.32 -16.51
N LEU A 98 10.69 -3.59 -16.16
CA LEU A 98 10.97 -2.25 -16.66
C LEU A 98 12.19 -2.25 -17.58
N SER A 99 12.32 -1.23 -18.41
CA SER A 99 13.47 -0.94 -19.26
C SER A 99 13.75 0.56 -19.27
N LEU A 100 14.96 0.95 -19.66
CA LEU A 100 15.32 2.37 -19.74
C LEU A 100 14.68 3.05 -20.94
N THR A 101 14.36 4.32 -20.76
CA THR A 101 14.19 5.24 -21.88
C THR A 101 15.56 5.86 -22.23
N PRO A 102 15.76 6.34 -23.47
CA PRO A 102 16.99 7.05 -23.85
C PRO A 102 17.27 8.33 -23.03
N ARG A 103 16.26 8.89 -22.35
CA ARG A 103 16.34 10.13 -21.55
C ARG A 103 15.76 9.92 -20.15
N THR A 104 16.22 8.88 -19.47
CA THR A 104 15.81 8.54 -18.10
C THR A 104 16.11 9.70 -17.15
N ASN A 105 15.07 10.36 -16.57
CA ASN A 105 15.29 11.42 -15.58
C ASN A 105 15.51 10.87 -14.16
N ILE A 106 15.04 9.65 -13.88
CA ILE A 106 15.23 9.01 -12.57
C ILE A 106 16.54 8.22 -12.60
N GLN A 107 17.59 8.86 -12.08
CA GLN A 107 18.95 8.31 -12.04
C GLN A 107 19.00 6.89 -11.46
N LEU A 108 18.21 6.61 -10.40
CA LEU A 108 18.16 5.29 -9.78
C LEU A 108 17.81 4.18 -10.78
N TYR A 109 16.81 4.37 -11.64
CA TYR A 109 16.38 3.33 -12.57
C TYR A 109 17.47 3.04 -13.61
N ARG A 110 18.14 4.10 -14.09
CA ARG A 110 19.31 3.98 -14.98
C ARG A 110 20.42 3.18 -14.33
N GLU A 111 20.78 3.51 -13.11
CA GLU A 111 21.87 2.86 -12.38
C GLU A 111 21.57 1.39 -12.08
N LEU A 112 20.33 1.06 -11.74
CA LEU A 112 19.89 -0.31 -11.52
C LEU A 112 19.91 -1.15 -12.80
N LYS A 113 19.47 -0.57 -13.92
CA LYS A 113 19.42 -1.29 -15.20
C LYS A 113 20.77 -1.50 -15.83
N LEU A 114 21.67 -0.54 -15.68
CA LEU A 114 23.04 -0.63 -16.18
C LEU A 114 23.97 -1.32 -15.17
N ASP A 115 23.48 -1.66 -13.98
CA ASP A 115 24.24 -2.34 -12.92
C ASP A 115 25.49 -1.55 -12.48
N ILE A 116 25.31 -0.22 -12.40
CA ILE A 116 26.35 0.77 -12.06
C ILE A 116 26.03 1.55 -10.78
N LEU A 117 25.01 1.12 -10.02
CA LEU A 117 24.61 1.78 -8.77
C LEU A 117 25.77 1.80 -7.76
N GLN A 118 26.05 2.99 -7.23
CA GLN A 118 27.09 3.19 -6.22
C GLN A 118 26.55 2.90 -4.83
N ILE A 119 27.34 2.17 -4.02
CA ILE A 119 26.95 1.73 -2.66
C ILE A 119 26.83 2.93 -1.69
N ASN A 120 27.55 4.01 -1.95
CA ASN A 120 27.53 5.26 -1.19
C ASN A 120 26.92 6.42 -2.00
N GLY A 121 26.06 6.13 -2.97
CA GLY A 121 25.34 7.15 -3.73
C GLY A 121 24.10 7.66 -2.99
N SER A 122 23.51 8.73 -3.53
CA SER A 122 22.22 9.29 -3.06
C SER A 122 21.01 8.82 -3.85
N SER A 123 21.21 8.00 -4.90
CA SER A 123 20.14 7.58 -5.81
C SER A 123 19.04 6.77 -5.11
N SER A 124 19.35 6.05 -4.04
CA SER A 124 18.38 5.27 -3.26
C SER A 124 17.72 6.06 -2.13
N SER A 125 18.15 7.30 -1.84
CA SER A 125 17.69 8.10 -0.70
C SER A 125 16.19 8.34 -0.71
N ARG A 126 15.59 8.62 -1.87
CA ARG A 126 14.14 8.82 -1.96
C ARG A 126 13.35 7.58 -1.50
N VAL A 127 13.78 6.38 -1.92
CA VAL A 127 13.15 5.11 -1.51
C VAL A 127 13.32 4.90 -0.01
N TRP A 128 14.51 5.19 0.51
CA TRP A 128 14.85 5.08 1.93
C TRP A 128 13.97 5.99 2.79
N ASP A 129 13.89 7.27 2.42
CA ASP A 129 13.13 8.30 3.14
C ASP A 129 11.64 7.98 3.18
N LYS A 130 11.06 7.50 2.07
CA LYS A 130 9.65 7.09 2.03
C LYS A 130 9.36 5.93 2.98
N LEU A 131 10.23 4.91 3.01
CA LEU A 131 10.08 3.76 3.91
C LEU A 131 10.30 4.13 5.39
N HIS A 132 11.28 4.98 5.68
CA HIS A 132 11.51 5.47 7.04
C HIS A 132 10.41 6.41 7.52
N ASN A 133 9.85 7.24 6.63
CA ASN A 133 8.69 8.07 6.96
C ASN A 133 7.45 7.20 7.26
N LEU A 134 7.17 6.19 6.44
CA LEU A 134 6.11 5.21 6.73
C LEU A 134 6.31 4.57 8.11
N ARG A 135 7.52 4.09 8.40
CA ARG A 135 7.86 3.50 9.70
C ARG A 135 7.62 4.47 10.85
N ALA A 136 8.13 5.69 10.74
CA ALA A 136 8.02 6.71 11.78
C ALA A 136 6.55 7.10 12.05
N ARG A 137 5.72 7.21 11.01
CA ARG A 137 4.31 7.54 11.16
C ARG A 137 3.48 6.39 11.71
N ALA A 138 3.82 5.15 11.37
CA ALA A 138 3.21 3.99 12.01
C ALA A 138 3.54 3.95 13.53
N GLN A 139 4.77 4.27 13.90
CA GLN A 139 5.20 4.38 15.30
C GLN A 139 4.49 5.54 16.03
N GLU A 140 4.34 6.71 15.39
CA GLU A 140 3.62 7.85 15.94
C GLU A 140 2.16 7.50 16.28
N ILE A 141 1.47 6.73 15.44
CA ILE A 141 0.12 6.23 15.74
C ILE A 141 0.08 5.42 17.04
N LEU A 142 1.09 4.57 17.27
CA LEU A 142 1.19 3.73 18.48
C LEU A 142 1.47 4.57 19.73
N GLU A 143 2.22 5.66 19.59
CA GLU A 143 2.48 6.63 20.67
C GLU A 143 1.23 7.45 20.99
N VAL A 144 0.56 7.98 19.97
CA VAL A 144 -0.69 8.75 20.10
C VAL A 144 -1.76 7.90 20.77
N GLN A 145 -1.98 6.66 20.34
CA GLN A 145 -3.00 5.81 20.98
C GLN A 145 -2.69 5.55 22.46
N ALA A 146 -1.41 5.44 22.81
CA ALA A 146 -0.99 5.19 24.18
C ALA A 146 -1.24 6.41 25.07
N ALA A 147 -1.13 7.62 24.51
CA ALA A 147 -1.36 8.88 25.18
C ALA A 147 -2.85 9.24 25.35
N ILE A 148 -3.76 8.63 24.57
CA ILE A 148 -5.21 8.86 24.71
C ILE A 148 -5.70 8.42 26.09
N THR A 149 -6.31 9.36 26.81
CA THR A 149 -6.99 9.15 28.09
C THR A 149 -8.49 8.89 27.88
N GLY A 150 -9.12 8.23 28.85
CA GLY A 150 -10.53 7.83 28.78
C GLY A 150 -10.72 6.35 28.39
N ASN A 151 -11.85 5.80 28.84
CA ASN A 151 -12.21 4.40 28.66
C ASN A 151 -13.68 4.22 28.23
N ASP A 152 -14.33 5.28 27.74
CA ASP A 152 -15.64 5.13 27.14
C ASP A 152 -15.56 4.23 25.91
N GLU A 153 -16.70 3.66 25.52
CA GLU A 153 -16.76 2.66 24.46
C GLU A 153 -16.18 3.14 23.13
N LYS A 154 -16.38 4.42 22.76
CA LYS A 154 -15.83 4.93 21.50
C LYS A 154 -14.31 5.04 21.59
N THR A 155 -13.81 5.57 22.70
CA THR A 155 -12.37 5.70 22.94
C THR A 155 -11.68 4.34 22.96
N ALA A 156 -12.28 3.32 23.60
CA ALA A 156 -11.72 1.96 23.60
C ALA A 156 -11.62 1.36 22.19
N ILE A 157 -12.67 1.52 21.36
CA ILE A 157 -12.67 1.09 19.95
C ILE A 157 -11.59 1.83 19.15
N ILE A 158 -11.47 3.15 19.33
CA ILE A 158 -10.47 3.96 18.63
C ILE A 158 -9.04 3.55 19.01
N LYS A 159 -8.78 3.27 20.29
CA LYS A 159 -7.46 2.79 20.75
C LYS A 159 -7.12 1.43 20.17
N ALA A 160 -8.07 0.49 20.16
CA ALA A 160 -7.88 -0.82 19.54
C ALA A 160 -7.59 -0.68 18.03
N TYR A 161 -8.34 0.19 17.34
CA TYR A 161 -8.08 0.49 15.93
C TYR A 161 -6.70 1.11 15.69
N GLY A 162 -6.31 2.11 16.49
CA GLY A 162 -5.01 2.76 16.42
C GLY A 162 -3.86 1.77 16.61
N LYS A 163 -3.96 0.88 17.60
CA LYS A 163 -2.96 -0.18 17.80
C LYS A 163 -2.91 -1.17 16.64
N PHE A 164 -4.06 -1.59 16.11
CA PHE A 164 -4.11 -2.46 14.95
C PHE A 164 -3.39 -1.83 13.76
N ILE A 165 -3.80 -0.62 13.36
CA ILE A 165 -3.31 0.00 12.13
C ILE A 165 -1.84 0.44 12.25
N GLY A 166 -1.43 0.91 13.43
CA GLY A 166 -0.05 1.26 13.73
C GLY A 166 0.86 0.03 13.65
N ASN A 167 0.50 -1.08 14.30
CA ASN A 167 1.29 -2.31 14.24
C ASN A 167 1.30 -2.94 12.85
N LEU A 168 0.17 -2.92 12.13
CA LEU A 168 0.07 -3.49 10.78
C LEU A 168 1.09 -2.82 9.84
N TYR A 169 1.15 -1.48 9.83
CA TYR A 169 2.06 -0.77 8.92
C TYR A 169 3.46 -0.55 9.45
N LEU A 170 3.65 -0.62 10.77
CA LEU A 170 5.00 -0.74 11.32
C LEU A 170 5.62 -2.06 10.86
N GLY A 171 4.87 -3.16 10.95
CA GLY A 171 5.29 -4.46 10.42
C GLY A 171 5.55 -4.44 8.93
N TYR A 172 4.66 -3.81 8.16
CA TYR A 172 4.83 -3.67 6.71
C TYR A 172 6.07 -2.85 6.33
N SER A 173 6.39 -1.80 7.09
CA SER A 173 7.61 -1.03 6.87
C SER A 173 8.87 -1.87 7.07
N TYR A 174 8.94 -2.69 8.12
CA TYR A 174 10.06 -3.61 8.35
C TYR A 174 10.17 -4.68 7.26
N HIS A 175 9.03 -5.21 6.81
CA HIS A 175 8.97 -6.17 5.70
C HIS A 175 9.52 -5.55 4.41
N LEU A 176 9.08 -4.34 4.05
CA LEU A 176 9.60 -3.65 2.86
C LEU A 176 11.08 -3.28 3.01
N LEU A 177 11.52 -2.82 4.18
CA LEU A 177 12.93 -2.51 4.43
C LEU A 177 13.82 -3.74 4.21
N ALA A 178 13.45 -4.90 4.76
CA ALA A 178 14.15 -6.18 4.54
C ALA A 178 14.11 -6.64 3.08
N ASN A 179 13.06 -6.32 2.33
CA ASN A 179 12.97 -6.67 0.91
C ASN A 179 13.72 -5.68 0.01
N THR A 180 14.04 -4.49 0.49
CA THR A 180 14.50 -3.40 -0.40
C THR A 180 15.99 -3.15 -0.25
N PHE A 181 16.49 -3.06 0.98
CA PHE A 181 17.83 -2.56 1.26
C PHE A 181 18.77 -3.64 1.79
N SER A 182 20.06 -3.43 1.58
CA SER A 182 21.15 -4.19 2.20
C SER A 182 22.40 -3.30 2.29
N SER A 183 23.25 -3.50 3.30
CA SER A 183 24.60 -2.91 3.32
C SER A 183 25.55 -3.56 2.32
N ASP A 184 25.22 -4.75 1.83
CA ASP A 184 25.88 -5.40 0.70
C ASP A 184 24.87 -5.55 -0.43
N VAL A 185 24.99 -4.76 -1.49
CA VAL A 185 23.99 -4.73 -2.57
C VAL A 185 23.82 -6.07 -3.30
N ASN A 186 24.77 -7.01 -3.19
CA ASN A 186 24.71 -8.30 -3.88
C ASN A 186 23.97 -9.39 -3.06
N LYS A 187 23.82 -9.22 -1.74
CA LYS A 187 23.24 -10.26 -0.87
C LYS A 187 22.55 -9.68 0.36
N GLU A 188 21.85 -10.52 1.11
CA GLU A 188 21.31 -10.10 2.41
C GLU A 188 22.44 -9.74 3.38
N ALA A 189 22.38 -8.53 3.93
CA ALA A 189 23.29 -8.04 4.97
C ALA A 189 22.56 -7.00 5.83
N SER A 190 23.11 -6.64 6.98
CA SER A 190 22.40 -5.76 7.91
C SER A 190 22.12 -4.38 7.33
N ILE A 191 21.05 -3.72 7.76
CA ILE A 191 20.73 -2.33 7.44
C ILE A 191 20.51 -1.51 8.71
N ARG A 192 20.64 -0.18 8.61
CA ARG A 192 20.52 0.70 9.76
C ARG A 192 19.09 1.09 10.05
N ILE A 193 18.63 0.80 11.25
CA ILE A 193 17.31 1.14 11.75
C ILE A 193 17.48 1.82 13.11
N SER A 194 17.05 3.07 13.20
CA SER A 194 17.10 3.84 14.45
C SER A 194 18.49 3.83 15.09
N GLY A 195 19.54 4.00 14.27
CA GLY A 195 20.95 4.00 14.72
C GLY A 195 21.56 2.63 14.98
N GLN A 196 20.84 1.52 14.77
CA GLN A 196 21.35 0.18 15.00
C GLN A 196 21.35 -0.63 13.70
N MET A 197 22.42 -1.40 13.48
CA MET A 197 22.46 -2.36 12.38
C MET A 197 21.58 -3.57 12.73
N LYS A 198 20.59 -3.87 11.89
CA LYS A 198 19.71 -5.03 12.00
C LYS A 198 19.82 -5.89 10.75
N SER A 199 20.01 -7.20 10.92
CA SER A 199 19.98 -8.20 9.85
C SER A 199 18.58 -8.32 9.22
N HIS A 200 18.51 -8.88 8.01
CA HIS A 200 17.22 -9.17 7.36
C HIS A 200 16.36 -10.11 8.21
N SER A 201 16.95 -11.10 8.87
CA SER A 201 16.24 -11.98 9.80
C SER A 201 15.63 -11.24 10.99
N GLU A 202 16.36 -10.28 11.58
CA GLU A 202 15.83 -9.46 12.67
C GLU A 202 14.68 -8.57 12.20
N LEU A 203 14.79 -7.97 11.00
CA LEU A 203 13.72 -7.15 10.44
C LEU A 203 12.45 -7.95 10.14
N ARG A 204 12.61 -9.16 9.58
CA ARG A 204 11.48 -10.08 9.35
C ARG A 204 10.85 -10.50 10.68
N ALA A 205 11.64 -10.71 11.73
CA ALA A 205 11.14 -11.00 13.07
C ALA A 205 10.36 -9.80 13.67
N GLU A 206 10.85 -8.58 13.51
CA GLU A 206 10.14 -7.36 13.92
C GLU A 206 8.84 -7.19 13.14
N ALA A 207 8.85 -7.45 11.83
CA ALA A 207 7.65 -7.45 11.00
C ALA A 207 6.60 -8.44 11.52
N LEU A 208 7.01 -9.69 11.77
CA LEU A 208 6.14 -10.74 12.29
C LEU A 208 5.57 -10.40 13.68
N LYS A 209 6.41 -9.85 14.57
CA LYS A 209 5.99 -9.37 15.90
C LYS A 209 4.90 -8.31 15.77
N CYS A 210 5.11 -7.30 14.93
CA CYS A 210 4.13 -6.25 14.70
C CYS A 210 2.82 -6.81 14.11
N TYR A 211 2.88 -7.67 13.09
CA TYR A 211 1.67 -8.30 12.55
C TYR A 211 0.91 -9.15 13.58
N THR A 212 1.62 -9.79 14.50
CA THR A 212 1.01 -10.58 15.59
C THR A 212 0.29 -9.68 16.60
N GLU A 213 0.88 -8.54 16.97
CA GLU A 213 0.19 -7.55 17.82
C GLU A 213 -1.01 -6.93 17.09
N ALA A 214 -0.89 -6.63 15.79
CA ALA A 214 -2.03 -6.18 14.99
C ALA A 214 -3.17 -7.22 15.01
N LEU A 215 -2.85 -8.49 14.79
CA LEU A 215 -3.83 -9.59 14.83
C LEU A 215 -4.53 -9.69 16.19
N LYS A 216 -3.78 -9.57 17.30
CA LYS A 216 -4.33 -9.59 18.66
C LYS A 216 -5.34 -8.47 18.87
N GLU A 217 -5.03 -7.26 18.40
CA GLU A 217 -5.93 -6.10 18.51
C GLU A 217 -7.15 -6.24 17.59
N ALA A 218 -6.98 -6.79 16.38
CA ALA A 218 -8.08 -7.14 15.47
C ALA A 218 -9.06 -8.15 16.11
N GLN A 219 -8.58 -9.02 16.99
CA GLN A 219 -9.37 -10.02 17.72
C GLN A 219 -9.93 -9.52 19.06
N SER A 220 -9.58 -8.31 19.48
CA SER A 220 -9.99 -7.72 20.76
C SER A 220 -11.51 -7.55 20.86
N ALA A 221 -12.03 -7.56 22.10
CA ALA A 221 -13.44 -7.36 22.37
C ALA A 221 -13.95 -6.00 21.86
N ASP A 222 -13.13 -4.95 21.97
CA ASP A 222 -13.50 -3.61 21.53
C ASP A 222 -13.55 -3.51 20.01
N PHE A 223 -12.55 -4.03 19.30
CA PHE A 223 -12.54 -3.91 17.84
C PHE A 223 -13.62 -4.79 17.18
N LYS A 224 -13.96 -5.94 17.78
CA LYS A 224 -15.08 -6.79 17.32
C LYS A 224 -16.45 -6.10 17.32
N LYS A 225 -16.60 -4.99 18.05
CA LYS A 225 -17.84 -4.19 18.03
C LYS A 225 -18.04 -3.46 16.71
N VAL A 226 -16.99 -3.22 15.93
CA VAL A 226 -17.07 -2.50 14.64
C VAL A 226 -17.74 -3.39 13.60
N THR A 227 -18.92 -2.97 13.14
CA THR A 227 -19.73 -3.75 12.19
C THR A 227 -19.66 -3.21 10.76
N LYS A 228 -19.19 -1.98 10.56
CA LYS A 228 -19.02 -1.35 9.24
C LYS A 228 -18.03 -0.18 9.29
N GLY A 229 -17.70 0.36 8.13
CA GLY A 229 -16.81 1.52 7.99
C GLY A 229 -15.53 1.16 7.24
N VAL A 230 -14.41 1.73 7.65
CA VAL A 230 -13.11 1.56 6.97
C VAL A 230 -12.61 0.12 6.99
N ILE A 231 -12.83 -0.60 8.08
CA ILE A 231 -12.49 -2.02 8.21
C ILE A 231 -13.27 -2.65 9.35
N THR A 232 -13.75 -3.88 9.16
CA THR A 232 -14.33 -4.73 10.21
C THR A 232 -13.25 -5.58 10.88
N SER A 233 -13.53 -6.10 12.08
CA SER A 233 -12.60 -7.01 12.79
C SER A 233 -12.22 -8.24 11.94
N GLU A 234 -13.18 -8.82 11.21
CA GLU A 234 -12.93 -9.96 10.33
C GLU A 234 -11.98 -9.61 9.18
N GLN A 235 -12.21 -8.48 8.52
CA GLN A 235 -11.32 -7.99 7.48
C GLN A 235 -9.92 -7.70 8.05
N ALA A 236 -9.83 -7.06 9.22
CA ALA A 236 -8.58 -6.75 9.89
C ALA A 236 -7.75 -8.02 10.21
N ILE A 237 -8.42 -9.08 10.69
CA ILE A 237 -7.81 -10.39 10.93
C ILE A 237 -7.25 -10.97 9.63
N ARG A 238 -8.07 -10.99 8.56
CA ARG A 238 -7.65 -11.52 7.25
C ARG A 238 -6.47 -10.73 6.69
N GLN A 239 -6.46 -9.40 6.82
CA GLN A 239 -5.37 -8.55 6.36
C GLN A 239 -4.06 -8.82 7.11
N ALA A 240 -4.11 -8.94 8.45
CA ALA A 240 -2.93 -9.27 9.26
C ALA A 240 -2.36 -10.64 8.85
N TYR A 241 -3.21 -11.67 8.73
CA TYR A 241 -2.77 -12.98 8.28
C TYR A 241 -2.23 -12.96 6.85
N GLY A 242 -2.79 -12.16 5.94
CA GLY A 242 -2.30 -12.10 4.57
C GLY A 242 -0.93 -11.43 4.45
N LEU A 243 -0.61 -10.44 5.28
CA LEU A 243 0.75 -9.89 5.35
C LEU A 243 1.74 -10.85 5.99
N ILE A 244 1.33 -11.63 7.01
CA ILE A 244 2.15 -12.72 7.55
C ILE A 244 2.40 -13.77 6.47
N LEU A 245 1.37 -14.21 5.76
CA LEU A 245 1.46 -15.18 4.68
C LEU A 245 2.44 -14.69 3.59
N LYS A 246 2.32 -13.42 3.18
CA LYS A 246 3.23 -12.80 2.20
C LYS A 246 4.68 -12.76 2.69
N LEU A 247 4.90 -12.38 3.94
CA LEU A 247 6.23 -12.43 4.57
C LEU A 247 6.83 -13.84 4.49
N LYS A 248 6.06 -14.88 4.89
CA LYS A 248 6.50 -16.28 4.83
C LYS A 248 6.77 -16.77 3.41
N LEU A 249 5.97 -16.32 2.43
CA LEU A 249 6.20 -16.62 1.02
C LEU A 249 7.54 -16.05 0.55
N HIS A 250 7.86 -14.80 0.91
CA HIS A 250 9.12 -14.16 0.53
C HIS A 250 10.33 -14.86 1.17
N GLU A 251 10.14 -15.48 2.35
CA GLU A 251 11.14 -16.34 3.01
C GLU A 251 11.23 -17.75 2.43
N GLY A 252 10.37 -18.13 1.47
CA GLY A 252 10.31 -19.48 0.91
C GLY A 252 9.76 -20.55 1.88
N LYS A 253 9.03 -20.14 2.93
CA LYS A 253 8.49 -21.02 3.98
C LYS A 253 7.11 -21.59 3.59
N TYR A 254 7.07 -22.39 2.53
CA TYR A 254 5.82 -22.84 1.89
C TYR A 254 4.87 -23.61 2.83
N ASP A 255 5.37 -24.43 3.75
CA ASP A 255 4.53 -25.12 4.74
C ASP A 255 3.84 -24.14 5.70
N GLU A 256 4.56 -23.10 6.14
CA GLU A 256 3.98 -22.06 6.98
C GLU A 256 2.92 -21.26 6.19
N VAL A 257 3.18 -20.94 4.92
CA VAL A 257 2.20 -20.28 4.03
C VAL A 257 0.93 -21.12 3.91
N ALA A 258 1.07 -22.43 3.67
CA ALA A 258 -0.07 -23.35 3.55
C ALA A 258 -0.91 -23.40 4.84
N SER A 259 -0.25 -23.43 6.01
CA SER A 259 -0.94 -23.45 7.32
C SER A 259 -1.81 -22.21 7.58
N LEU A 260 -1.46 -21.07 6.97
CA LEU A 260 -2.17 -19.80 7.12
C LEU A 260 -3.33 -19.62 6.15
N TRP A 261 -3.43 -20.46 5.12
CA TRP A 261 -4.34 -20.26 3.98
C TRP A 261 -5.80 -20.04 4.41
N SER A 262 -6.33 -20.93 5.26
CA SER A 262 -7.72 -20.87 5.75
C SER A 262 -8.03 -19.64 6.62
N LYS A 263 -6.99 -18.93 7.08
CA LYS A 263 -7.12 -17.69 7.86
C LYS A 263 -7.21 -16.45 6.97
N VAL A 264 -6.73 -16.54 5.73
CA VAL A 264 -6.67 -15.43 4.77
C VAL A 264 -7.77 -15.56 3.71
N TYR A 265 -7.82 -16.72 3.05
CA TYR A 265 -8.70 -16.95 1.92
C TYR A 265 -10.04 -17.54 2.37
N LYS A 266 -11.12 -16.97 1.86
CA LYS A 266 -12.48 -17.47 2.02
C LYS A 266 -13.14 -17.49 0.66
N ASP A 267 -13.72 -18.63 0.31
CA ASP A 267 -14.34 -18.79 -1.00
C ASP A 267 -15.46 -17.76 -1.19
N LYS A 268 -15.53 -17.16 -2.38
CA LYS A 268 -16.49 -16.12 -2.77
C LYS A 268 -16.42 -14.81 -1.98
N GLU A 269 -15.43 -14.63 -1.11
CA GLU A 269 -15.20 -13.36 -0.41
C GLU A 269 -13.97 -12.63 -0.95
N VAL A 270 -14.19 -11.44 -1.51
CA VAL A 270 -13.11 -10.60 -2.03
C VAL A 270 -12.06 -10.32 -0.95
N TYR A 271 -10.80 -10.55 -1.28
CA TYR A 271 -9.64 -10.18 -0.48
C TYR A 271 -8.78 -9.14 -1.22
N SER A 272 -8.49 -8.03 -0.55
CA SER A 272 -7.48 -7.10 -1.00
C SER A 272 -6.97 -6.25 0.15
N ILE A 273 -5.66 -5.98 0.12
CA ILE A 273 -5.02 -4.87 0.82
C ILE A 273 -4.55 -3.92 -0.27
N ASN A 274 -5.21 -2.77 -0.37
CA ASN A 274 -4.86 -1.76 -1.35
C ASN A 274 -5.06 -0.35 -0.78
N TYR A 275 -4.32 0.60 -1.32
CA TYR A 275 -4.33 2.00 -0.89
C TYR A 275 -4.40 2.93 -2.08
N SER A 276 -5.38 3.83 -2.07
CA SER A 276 -5.33 5.01 -2.93
C SER A 276 -4.48 6.07 -2.25
N GLU A 277 -3.79 6.88 -3.04
CA GLU A 277 -3.03 8.02 -2.50
C GLU A 277 -3.94 9.22 -2.14
N GLN A 278 -5.19 8.97 -1.72
CA GLN A 278 -6.18 9.97 -1.27
C GLN A 278 -6.29 11.23 -2.14
N GLY A 279 -6.34 11.05 -3.47
CA GLY A 279 -6.45 12.14 -4.44
C GLY A 279 -5.12 12.57 -5.05
N ALA A 280 -3.98 12.11 -4.51
CA ALA A 280 -2.69 12.17 -5.20
C ALA A 280 -2.61 11.15 -6.33
N THR A 281 -1.63 11.36 -7.21
CA THR A 281 -1.47 10.55 -8.42
C THR A 281 -0.63 9.34 -8.13
N ASN A 282 -1.20 8.15 -8.34
CA ASN A 282 -0.53 6.86 -8.22
C ASN A 282 0.91 6.91 -8.76
N GLY A 283 1.89 6.68 -7.88
CA GLY A 283 3.31 6.79 -8.22
C GLY A 283 3.77 5.85 -9.34
N ILE A 284 3.10 4.72 -9.56
CA ILE A 284 3.38 3.82 -10.70
C ILE A 284 2.85 4.44 -12.01
N TYR A 285 1.67 5.06 -11.97
CA TYR A 285 1.10 5.74 -13.13
C TYR A 285 2.00 6.87 -13.64
N THR A 286 2.64 7.63 -12.75
CA THR A 286 3.53 8.73 -13.17
C THR A 286 4.75 8.24 -13.96
N VAL A 287 5.19 7.00 -13.73
CA VAL A 287 6.39 6.42 -14.35
C VAL A 287 6.10 5.56 -15.57
N ILE A 288 4.99 4.82 -15.62
CA ILE A 288 4.67 3.90 -16.75
C ILE A 288 3.21 3.95 -17.22
N GLY A 289 2.38 4.80 -16.62
CA GLY A 289 0.94 4.93 -16.94
C GLY A 289 0.61 6.05 -17.93
N VAL A 290 1.60 6.87 -18.31
CA VAL A 290 1.44 8.00 -19.23
C VAL A 290 2.18 7.74 -20.55
N PRO A 291 1.71 8.25 -21.71
CA PRO A 291 2.38 8.04 -22.98
C PRO A 291 3.68 8.85 -23.13
N ASN A 292 3.82 9.99 -22.43
CA ASN A 292 5.00 10.86 -22.50
C ASN A 292 6.07 10.43 -21.49
N LEU A 293 6.45 9.15 -21.56
CA LEU A 293 7.41 8.54 -20.65
C LEU A 293 8.80 9.15 -20.80
N ARG A 294 9.37 9.60 -19.69
CA ARG A 294 10.79 9.94 -19.62
C ARG A 294 11.54 9.06 -18.63
N ASP A 295 10.90 8.52 -17.60
CA ASP A 295 11.62 7.97 -16.46
C ASP A 295 11.95 6.48 -16.60
N ALA A 296 11.02 5.67 -17.09
CA ALA A 296 11.22 4.27 -17.47
C ALA A 296 10.17 3.89 -18.53
N GLN A 297 10.29 2.69 -19.09
CA GLN A 297 9.26 2.09 -19.94
C GLN A 297 9.07 0.62 -19.56
N ILE A 298 7.98 0.02 -20.03
CA ILE A 298 7.78 -1.43 -19.89
C ILE A 298 8.85 -2.18 -20.68
N ASP A 299 9.38 -3.25 -20.11
CA ASP A 299 10.37 -4.07 -20.81
C ASP A 299 9.76 -4.68 -22.10
N PRO A 300 10.38 -4.50 -23.27
CA PRO A 300 9.89 -5.11 -24.51
C PRO A 300 9.73 -6.63 -24.42
N LYS A 301 10.61 -7.33 -23.67
CA LYS A 301 10.50 -8.78 -23.45
C LYS A 301 9.33 -9.14 -22.52
N LEU A 302 8.76 -8.20 -21.76
CA LEU A 302 7.51 -8.41 -21.04
C LEU A 302 6.32 -8.30 -21.98
N ARG A 303 6.30 -7.27 -22.84
CA ARG A 303 5.28 -7.12 -23.89
C ARG A 303 5.22 -8.36 -24.79
N ASP A 304 6.38 -8.80 -25.27
CA ASP A 304 6.48 -9.90 -26.23
C ASP A 304 6.15 -11.27 -25.59
N ALA A 305 6.22 -11.37 -24.26
CA ALA A 305 5.87 -12.58 -23.52
C ALA A 305 4.35 -12.75 -23.30
N LEU A 306 3.51 -11.76 -23.62
CA LEU A 306 2.06 -11.86 -23.40
C LEU A 306 1.42 -12.83 -24.41
N ARG A 307 1.04 -14.02 -23.93
CA ARG A 307 0.69 -15.19 -24.75
C ARG A 307 -0.72 -15.10 -25.35
N ASN A 308 -1.68 -14.57 -24.60
CA ASN A 308 -3.10 -14.69 -24.92
C ASN A 308 -3.89 -13.39 -24.64
N MET A 309 -5.21 -13.43 -24.88
CA MET A 309 -6.07 -12.27 -24.73
C MET A 309 -6.23 -11.86 -23.25
N ALA A 310 -6.31 -12.82 -22.31
CA ALA A 310 -6.38 -12.52 -20.89
C ALA A 310 -5.16 -11.72 -20.42
N GLU A 311 -3.95 -12.18 -20.79
CA GLU A 311 -2.69 -11.53 -20.43
C GLU A 311 -2.60 -10.11 -21.03
N LYS A 312 -2.98 -9.94 -22.31
CA LYS A 312 -3.02 -8.63 -22.98
C LYS A 312 -4.06 -7.68 -22.39
N LYS A 313 -5.19 -8.19 -21.90
CA LYS A 313 -6.20 -7.38 -21.19
C LYS A 313 -5.76 -7.01 -19.77
N LYS A 314 -5.03 -7.90 -19.08
CA LYS A 314 -4.47 -7.62 -17.75
C LYS A 314 -3.37 -6.58 -17.79
N LEU A 315 -2.50 -6.67 -18.81
CA LEU A 315 -1.38 -5.77 -19.03
C LEU A 315 -1.41 -5.24 -20.48
N PRO A 316 -2.32 -4.31 -20.81
CA PRO A 316 -2.33 -3.63 -22.10
C PRO A 316 -1.08 -2.76 -22.25
N VAL A 317 -0.12 -3.24 -23.03
CA VAL A 317 1.09 -2.49 -23.38
C VAL A 317 0.86 -1.74 -24.68
N LEU A 318 1.04 -0.42 -24.65
CA LEU A 318 0.86 0.49 -25.77
C LEU A 318 2.17 1.19 -26.08
N GLU A 319 2.27 1.72 -27.31
CA GLU A 319 3.44 2.44 -27.79
C GLU A 319 3.11 3.94 -27.96
N SER A 320 3.97 4.80 -27.41
CA SER A 320 3.83 6.25 -27.55
C SER A 320 4.30 6.74 -28.92
N LYS A 321 4.08 8.03 -29.22
CA LYS A 321 4.62 8.66 -30.45
C LYS A 321 6.14 8.55 -30.54
N ASP A 322 6.82 8.57 -29.38
CA ASP A 322 8.27 8.46 -29.25
C ASP A 322 8.76 7.00 -29.13
N LYS A 323 7.89 6.02 -29.43
CA LYS A 323 8.19 4.58 -29.41
C LYS A 323 8.49 4.00 -28.02
N PHE A 324 8.05 4.67 -26.95
CA PHE A 324 8.16 4.14 -25.59
C PHE A 324 6.95 3.28 -25.22
N LEU A 325 7.22 2.20 -24.47
CA LEU A 325 6.19 1.27 -24.01
C LEU A 325 5.60 1.69 -22.66
N TYR A 326 4.29 1.88 -22.62
CA TYR A 326 3.53 2.26 -21.43
C TYR A 326 2.32 1.34 -21.26
N THR A 327 1.66 1.39 -20.10
CA THR A 327 0.45 0.59 -19.84
C THR A 327 -0.72 1.45 -19.39
N THR A 328 -1.93 1.06 -19.79
CA THR A 328 -3.17 1.62 -19.23
C THR A 328 -3.74 0.79 -18.08
N SER A 329 -3.06 -0.29 -17.68
CA SER A 329 -3.43 -1.13 -16.53
C SER A 329 -3.31 -0.42 -15.19
N VAL A 330 -2.57 0.69 -15.15
CA VAL A 330 -2.41 1.55 -13.98
C VAL A 330 -3.03 2.89 -14.35
N ALA A 331 -4.02 3.34 -13.59
CA ALA A 331 -4.70 4.60 -13.82
C ALA A 331 -4.21 5.66 -12.82
N LYS A 332 -4.39 6.94 -13.16
CA LYS A 332 -3.95 8.08 -12.33
C LYS A 332 -4.35 7.97 -10.86
N TYR A 333 -5.56 7.46 -10.61
CA TYR A 333 -6.14 7.32 -9.27
C TYR A 333 -6.46 5.86 -8.91
N SER A 334 -5.90 4.88 -9.64
CA SER A 334 -6.08 3.47 -9.25
C SER A 334 -5.36 3.20 -7.93
N PRO A 335 -5.89 2.30 -7.09
CA PRO A 335 -5.23 1.94 -5.84
C PRO A 335 -3.93 1.17 -6.12
N ILE A 336 -2.96 1.35 -5.23
CA ILE A 336 -1.74 0.55 -5.12
C ILE A 336 -2.07 -0.73 -4.36
N VAL A 337 -1.83 -1.88 -4.98
CA VAL A 337 -2.15 -3.19 -4.40
C VAL A 337 -0.92 -3.75 -3.69
N LEU A 338 -1.06 -4.10 -2.42
CA LEU A 338 -0.04 -4.79 -1.64
C LEU A 338 -0.17 -6.30 -1.80
N ILE A 339 -1.39 -6.81 -1.70
CA ILE A 339 -1.77 -8.20 -1.94
C ILE A 339 -3.28 -8.28 -2.23
N ASP A 340 -3.70 -9.15 -3.13
CA ASP A 340 -5.10 -9.36 -3.49
C ASP A 340 -5.41 -10.83 -3.80
N ASP A 341 -6.68 -11.12 -4.09
CA ASP A 341 -7.12 -12.46 -4.48
C ASP A 341 -6.33 -13.07 -5.64
N MET A 342 -5.91 -12.27 -6.63
CA MET A 342 -5.15 -12.81 -7.76
C MET A 342 -3.80 -13.35 -7.31
N GLU A 343 -3.10 -12.58 -6.47
CA GLU A 343 -1.85 -13.04 -5.87
C GLU A 343 -2.07 -14.28 -5.02
N LEU A 344 -3.12 -14.30 -4.19
CA LEU A 344 -3.45 -15.47 -3.37
C LEU A 344 -3.71 -16.72 -4.23
N GLN A 345 -4.51 -16.64 -5.29
CA GLN A 345 -4.76 -17.80 -6.15
C GLN A 345 -3.49 -18.32 -6.84
N LEU A 346 -2.59 -17.43 -7.24
CA LEU A 346 -1.29 -17.86 -7.80
C LEU A 346 -0.38 -18.48 -6.75
N ILE A 347 -0.43 -18.00 -5.50
CA ILE A 347 0.25 -18.66 -4.36
C ILE A 347 -0.36 -20.04 -4.10
N LYS A 348 -1.69 -20.17 -4.12
CA LYS A 348 -2.38 -21.46 -3.95
C LYS A 348 -1.94 -22.47 -5.01
N ALA A 349 -1.94 -22.05 -6.28
CA ALA A 349 -1.48 -22.88 -7.38
C ALA A 349 -0.03 -23.33 -7.16
N GLU A 350 0.85 -22.42 -6.72
CA GLU A 350 2.24 -22.74 -6.41
C GLU A 350 2.35 -23.78 -5.28
N LEU A 351 1.65 -23.59 -4.17
CA LEU A 351 1.68 -24.52 -3.03
C LEU A 351 1.19 -25.92 -3.43
N ILE A 352 0.17 -26.01 -4.29
CA ILE A 352 -0.34 -27.28 -4.79
C ILE A 352 0.70 -27.98 -5.67
N VAL A 353 1.30 -27.27 -6.63
CA VAL A 353 2.33 -27.85 -7.51
C VAL A 353 3.57 -28.29 -6.73
N ARG A 354 3.90 -27.60 -5.63
CA ARG A 354 4.99 -28.00 -4.72
C ARG A 354 4.64 -29.16 -3.78
N GLY A 355 3.36 -29.54 -3.68
CA GLY A 355 2.90 -30.58 -2.76
C GLY A 355 2.71 -30.11 -1.31
N ASN A 356 2.73 -28.80 -1.04
CA ASN A 356 2.48 -28.25 0.30
C ASN A 356 0.98 -28.09 0.62
N MET A 357 0.11 -28.24 -0.38
CA MET A 357 -1.34 -28.11 -0.25
C MET A 357 -2.08 -29.02 -1.22
N ASP A 358 -3.17 -29.64 -0.78
CA ASP A 358 -4.05 -30.37 -1.68
C ASP A 358 -4.96 -29.44 -2.49
N GLY A 359 -5.26 -29.81 -3.73
CA GLY A 359 -6.27 -29.12 -4.53
C GLY A 359 -6.00 -29.18 -6.03
N ASP A 360 -6.75 -28.38 -6.76
CA ASP A 360 -6.62 -28.24 -8.21
C ASP A 360 -5.88 -26.93 -8.55
N ALA A 361 -4.59 -27.05 -8.91
CA ALA A 361 -3.77 -25.92 -9.33
C ALA A 361 -4.28 -25.28 -10.63
N LEU A 362 -4.85 -26.09 -11.53
CA LEU A 362 -5.43 -25.61 -12.79
C LEU A 362 -6.66 -24.73 -12.53
N ALA A 363 -7.53 -25.15 -11.60
CA ALA A 363 -8.66 -24.32 -11.18
C ALA A 363 -8.20 -23.00 -10.56
N ALA A 364 -7.15 -23.01 -9.73
CA ALA A 364 -6.62 -21.82 -9.08
C ALA A 364 -6.06 -20.80 -10.09
N VAL A 365 -5.21 -21.22 -11.04
CA VAL A 365 -4.70 -20.30 -12.09
C VAL A 365 -5.83 -19.81 -13.00
N ASN A 366 -6.80 -20.67 -13.33
CA ASN A 366 -7.92 -20.29 -14.18
C ASN A 366 -8.93 -19.37 -13.47
N ASP A 367 -8.96 -19.30 -12.14
CA ASP A 367 -9.71 -18.27 -11.42
C ASP A 367 -9.16 -16.86 -11.69
N VAL A 368 -7.84 -16.75 -11.89
CA VAL A 368 -7.18 -15.48 -12.24
C VAL A 368 -7.40 -15.14 -13.71
N ILE A 369 -7.19 -16.11 -14.61
CA ILE A 369 -7.27 -15.89 -16.06
C ILE A 369 -8.70 -15.51 -16.50
N ARG A 370 -9.72 -16.20 -15.96
CA ARG A 370 -11.14 -15.96 -16.31
C ARG A 370 -11.65 -14.56 -15.97
N ARG A 371 -11.01 -13.86 -15.05
CA ARG A 371 -11.34 -12.45 -14.74
C ARG A 371 -11.13 -11.52 -15.93
N TYR A 372 -10.29 -11.93 -16.89
CA TYR A 372 -9.93 -11.13 -18.06
C TYR A 372 -10.42 -11.75 -19.37
N ASP A 373 -10.31 -13.07 -19.52
CA ASP A 373 -10.81 -13.78 -20.71
C ASP A 373 -11.05 -15.26 -20.44
N ALA A 374 -12.28 -15.74 -20.65
CA ALA A 374 -12.63 -17.14 -20.38
C ALA A 374 -12.12 -18.13 -21.44
N ALA A 375 -11.81 -17.67 -22.65
CA ALA A 375 -11.28 -18.52 -23.72
C ALA A 375 -9.77 -18.76 -23.61
N SER A 376 -9.09 -17.94 -22.81
CA SER A 376 -7.64 -17.99 -22.62
C SER A 376 -7.20 -18.87 -21.44
N VAL A 377 -8.12 -19.64 -20.84
CA VAL A 377 -7.84 -20.56 -19.72
C VAL A 377 -6.80 -21.61 -20.10
N GLU A 378 -5.94 -21.96 -19.15
CA GLU A 378 -5.05 -23.10 -19.29
C GLU A 378 -5.87 -24.40 -19.35
N THR A 379 -5.42 -25.36 -20.14
CA THR A 379 -6.10 -26.67 -20.34
C THR A 379 -5.33 -27.85 -19.75
N GLU A 380 -4.05 -27.64 -19.43
CA GLU A 380 -3.17 -28.62 -18.82
C GLU A 380 -2.79 -28.19 -17.40
N SER A 381 -2.45 -29.15 -16.54
CA SER A 381 -2.00 -28.84 -15.18
C SER A 381 -0.78 -27.90 -15.21
N PRO A 382 -0.81 -26.76 -14.49
CA PRO A 382 0.27 -25.79 -14.57
C PRO A 382 1.54 -26.30 -13.90
N THR A 383 2.69 -25.97 -14.46
CA THR A 383 4.00 -26.18 -13.83
C THR A 383 4.40 -24.97 -13.00
N LEU A 384 5.50 -25.06 -12.22
CA LEU A 384 6.08 -23.89 -11.54
C LEU A 384 6.48 -22.79 -12.53
N GLU A 385 6.93 -23.17 -13.74
CA GLU A 385 7.28 -22.22 -14.80
C GLU A 385 6.03 -21.50 -15.33
N THR A 386 4.93 -22.23 -15.57
CA THR A 386 3.63 -21.63 -15.93
C THR A 386 3.20 -20.62 -14.88
N ILE A 387 3.27 -20.97 -13.59
CA ILE A 387 2.87 -20.08 -12.49
C ILE A 387 3.84 -18.89 -12.38
N SER A 388 5.15 -19.08 -12.62
CA SER A 388 6.14 -18.00 -12.66
C SER A 388 5.84 -16.97 -13.74
N HIS A 389 5.46 -17.43 -14.93
CA HIS A 389 4.99 -16.55 -16.01
C HIS A 389 3.72 -15.80 -15.61
N LEU A 390 2.72 -16.50 -15.08
CA LEU A 390 1.47 -15.87 -14.65
C LEU A 390 1.71 -14.84 -13.54
N ARG A 391 2.58 -15.11 -12.55
CA ARG A 391 2.95 -14.13 -11.52
C ARG A 391 3.62 -12.90 -12.14
N ARG A 392 4.54 -13.08 -13.11
CA ARG A 392 5.17 -11.96 -13.83
C ARG A 392 4.15 -11.03 -14.51
N VAL A 393 3.11 -11.59 -15.14
CA VAL A 393 2.10 -10.81 -15.90
C VAL A 393 0.99 -10.26 -15.01
N TYR A 394 0.43 -11.08 -14.12
CA TYR A 394 -0.74 -10.69 -13.32
C TYR A 394 -0.37 -9.86 -12.09
N LEU A 395 0.88 -9.95 -11.62
CA LEU A 395 1.41 -9.17 -10.50
C LEU A 395 2.41 -8.10 -10.95
N SER A 396 2.42 -7.73 -12.24
CA SER A 396 3.38 -6.76 -12.76
C SER A 396 3.39 -5.47 -11.96
N PHE A 397 4.59 -4.94 -11.72
CA PHE A 397 4.85 -3.67 -11.03
C PHE A 397 4.40 -3.63 -9.57
N ARG A 398 4.33 -4.79 -8.91
CA ARG A 398 4.09 -4.91 -7.46
C ARG A 398 5.35 -5.21 -6.64
N GLY A 399 6.52 -5.20 -7.28
CA GLY A 399 7.80 -5.58 -6.66
C GLY A 399 8.00 -7.10 -6.47
N GLU A 400 6.98 -7.90 -6.79
CA GLU A 400 6.96 -9.36 -6.61
C GLU A 400 7.95 -10.10 -7.49
N ARG A 401 8.26 -9.58 -8.69
CA ARG A 401 9.19 -10.25 -9.60
C ARG A 401 10.58 -10.39 -8.97
N THR A 402 11.03 -9.40 -8.21
CA THR A 402 12.31 -9.46 -7.49
C THR A 402 12.28 -10.48 -6.37
N MET A 403 11.15 -10.58 -5.64
CA MET A 403 10.99 -11.59 -4.60
C MET A 403 10.97 -13.00 -5.20
N ASP A 404 10.30 -13.18 -6.33
CA ASP A 404 10.26 -14.44 -7.08
C ASP A 404 11.66 -14.88 -7.53
N PHE A 405 12.52 -13.96 -7.99
CA PHE A 405 13.92 -14.28 -8.28
C PHE A 405 14.69 -14.70 -7.02
N ARG A 406 14.60 -13.91 -5.94
CA ARG A 406 15.39 -14.14 -4.71
C ARG A 406 15.00 -15.40 -3.97
N ARG A 407 13.72 -15.77 -3.94
CA ARG A 407 13.25 -17.04 -3.35
C ARG A 407 13.45 -18.26 -4.26
N GLY A 408 14.11 -18.07 -5.42
CA GLY A 408 14.42 -19.14 -6.36
C GLY A 408 13.21 -19.69 -7.12
N PHE A 409 12.14 -18.90 -7.27
CA PHE A 409 10.92 -19.34 -7.96
C PHE A 409 10.98 -19.16 -9.47
N VAL A 410 11.81 -18.25 -9.98
CA VAL A 410 12.03 -18.14 -11.43
C VAL A 410 12.89 -19.32 -11.89
N THR A 411 12.27 -20.26 -12.61
CA THR A 411 12.90 -21.52 -13.04
C THR A 411 13.52 -21.47 -14.43
N ASP A 412 13.22 -20.45 -15.24
CA ASP A 412 13.86 -20.24 -16.55
C ASP A 412 15.39 -20.08 -16.39
N PRO A 413 16.21 -20.98 -16.98
CA PRO A 413 17.66 -20.96 -16.79
C PRO A 413 18.34 -19.68 -17.30
N ALA A 414 17.88 -19.11 -18.41
CA ALA A 414 18.46 -17.91 -19.00
C ALA A 414 18.17 -16.69 -18.11
N LYS A 415 16.93 -16.58 -17.61
CA LYS A 415 16.53 -15.51 -16.68
C LYS A 415 17.23 -15.62 -15.34
N LYS A 416 17.37 -16.83 -14.82
CA LYS A 416 18.13 -17.08 -13.60
C LYS A 416 19.59 -16.67 -13.76
N GLN A 417 20.23 -17.05 -14.86
CA GLN A 417 21.62 -16.66 -15.13
C GLN A 417 21.77 -15.15 -15.31
N GLU A 418 20.82 -14.47 -15.96
CA GLU A 418 20.79 -13.01 -16.07
C GLU A 418 20.72 -12.35 -14.69
N TRP A 419 19.85 -12.84 -13.81
CA TRP A 419 19.71 -12.36 -12.44
C TRP A 419 20.95 -12.60 -11.57
N GLU A 420 21.55 -13.79 -11.63
CA GLU A 420 22.75 -14.15 -10.87
C GLU A 420 23.98 -13.34 -11.27
N LYS A 421 24.07 -12.88 -12.52
CA LYS A 421 25.16 -12.05 -13.03
C LYS A 421 25.08 -10.59 -12.62
N ARG A 422 23.94 -10.12 -12.11
CA ARG A 422 23.79 -8.73 -11.65
C ARG A 422 24.69 -8.50 -10.44
N ARG A 423 25.19 -7.28 -10.28
CA ARG A 423 25.94 -6.84 -9.10
C ARG A 423 25.01 -6.33 -8.00
N VAL A 424 23.82 -5.88 -8.39
CA VAL A 424 22.84 -5.25 -7.51
C VAL A 424 21.57 -6.09 -7.41
N HIS A 425 21.44 -6.80 -6.30
CA HIS A 425 20.25 -7.55 -5.89
C HIS A 425 19.42 -6.80 -4.86
N TYR A 426 19.99 -5.85 -4.13
CA TYR A 426 19.38 -4.99 -3.11
C TYR A 426 19.80 -3.52 -3.32
N LEU A 427 18.97 -2.57 -2.88
CA LEU A 427 19.38 -1.17 -2.84
C LEU A 427 20.41 -0.94 -1.72
N PRO A 428 21.43 -0.11 -1.94
CA PRO A 428 22.29 0.34 -0.86
C PRO A 428 21.53 1.31 0.05
N MET A 429 21.93 1.35 1.31
CA MET A 429 21.53 2.44 2.20
C MET A 429 22.11 3.77 1.68
N PRO A 430 21.51 4.93 2.03
CA PRO A 430 22.16 6.21 1.77
C PRO A 430 23.53 6.31 2.44
N GLU A 431 24.46 7.06 1.85
CA GLU A 431 25.85 7.20 2.35
C GLU A 431 25.94 7.55 3.85
N LEU A 432 25.10 8.49 4.31
CA LEU A 432 25.07 8.93 5.70
C LEU A 432 24.69 7.82 6.69
N GLU A 433 24.05 6.76 6.20
CA GLU A 433 23.61 5.60 6.99
C GLU A 433 24.67 4.49 7.04
N TYR A 434 25.90 4.73 6.56
CA TYR A 434 27.05 3.84 6.80
C TYR A 434 27.98 4.34 7.90
N ASN A 435 28.14 5.66 8.04
CA ASN A 435 29.16 6.30 8.87
C ASN A 435 28.71 6.66 10.29
N ASN A 436 27.40 6.61 10.56
CA ASN A 436 26.82 6.80 11.90
C ASN A 436 26.72 5.48 12.69
#